data_AF-A0A060GTJ9-F1
#
_entry.id   AF-A0A060GTJ9-F1
#
_cell.length_a   1.000
_cell.length_b   1.000
_cell.length_c   1.000
_cell.angle_alpha   90.00
_cell.angle_beta   90.00
_cell.angle_gamma   90.00
#
_symmetry.space_group_name_H-M   'P 1'
#
loop_
_entity.id
_entity.type
_entity.pdbx_description
1 polymer ?
#
loop_
_entity_poly.entity_id
_entity_poly.type
_entity_poly.pdbx_seq_one_letter_code
_entity_poly.pdbx_strand_id
1 'polypeptide(L)'
;ETGDPTKFKNFDEFYDAWLKQYMWFVQLELKWRNQIMEELETNNRMPYVSLLYESCMESGKDCLNDPTIARFSFQSIVGWVDTIDTLTAVKYWIYDKKKYTMSQLLEALKADWVGYDDMRSDFRDAPKFGNDEDYADDIMVKATHDVHERTKNETRDRRGYPVWPNLLPVSRVWQAAKNVGALPNGR
;
A
#
# COMPACT_ATOMS: atom_id res chain seq x y z
N GLU A 1 -16.50 5.57 -1.89
CA GLU A 1 -16.97 4.24 -2.33
C GLU A 1 -16.44 3.95 -3.73
N THR A 2 -16.04 2.71 -4.03
CA THR A 2 -15.43 2.33 -5.32
C THR A 2 -16.29 1.37 -6.15
N GLY A 3 -17.52 1.11 -5.71
CA GLY A 3 -18.45 0.17 -6.36
C GLY A 3 -18.53 -1.17 -5.64
N ASP A 4 -19.58 -1.92 -5.98
CA ASP A 4 -19.82 -3.28 -5.50
C ASP A 4 -18.96 -4.27 -6.31
N PRO A 5 -18.04 -5.02 -5.68
CA PRO A 5 -17.12 -5.91 -6.40
C PRO A 5 -17.83 -7.03 -7.16
N THR A 6 -19.05 -7.41 -6.78
CA THR A 6 -19.84 -8.43 -7.49
C THR A 6 -20.31 -7.97 -8.87
N LYS A 7 -20.25 -6.64 -9.13
CA LYS A 7 -20.71 -6.02 -10.38
C LYS A 7 -19.58 -5.73 -11.36
N PHE A 8 -18.32 -5.88 -10.96
CA PHE A 8 -17.18 -5.65 -11.85
C PHE A 8 -17.10 -6.74 -12.91
N LYS A 9 -17.04 -6.33 -14.17
CA LYS A 9 -17.13 -7.25 -15.32
C LYS A 9 -15.80 -7.91 -15.68
N ASN A 10 -14.70 -7.28 -15.30
CA ASN A 10 -13.35 -7.71 -15.63
C ASN A 10 -12.39 -7.34 -14.50
N PHE A 11 -11.17 -7.87 -14.59
CA PHE A 11 -10.13 -7.63 -13.59
C PHE A 11 -9.70 -6.17 -13.53
N ASP A 12 -9.69 -5.44 -14.65
CA ASP A 12 -9.26 -4.04 -14.67
C ASP A 12 -10.21 -3.14 -13.85
N GLU A 13 -11.52 -3.35 -13.92
CA GLU A 13 -12.50 -2.65 -13.07
C GLU A 13 -12.25 -2.91 -11.57
N PHE A 14 -11.94 -4.17 -11.21
CA PHE A 14 -11.59 -4.54 -9.84
C PHE A 14 -10.26 -3.92 -9.39
N TYR A 15 -9.24 -3.98 -10.26
CA TYR A 15 -7.92 -3.41 -10.02
C TYR A 15 -7.98 -1.90 -9.84
N ASP A 16 -8.75 -1.19 -10.68
CA ASP A 16 -8.97 0.24 -10.57
C ASP A 16 -9.68 0.61 -9.26
N ALA A 17 -10.64 -0.21 -8.83
CA ALA A 17 -11.30 -0.03 -7.54
C ALA A 17 -10.31 -0.20 -6.38
N TRP A 18 -9.47 -1.23 -6.42
CA TRP A 18 -8.38 -1.43 -5.44
C TRP A 18 -7.41 -0.25 -5.42
N LEU A 19 -6.91 0.18 -6.58
CA LEU A 19 -5.94 1.27 -6.69
C LEU A 19 -6.52 2.61 -6.20
N LYS A 20 -7.81 2.86 -6.45
CA LYS A 20 -8.54 4.02 -5.89
C LYS A 20 -8.62 3.96 -4.37
N GLN A 21 -8.95 2.80 -3.78
CA GLN A 21 -8.95 2.63 -2.32
C GLN A 21 -7.57 2.81 -1.73
N TYR A 22 -6.55 2.19 -2.34
CA TYR A 22 -5.16 2.32 -1.92
C TYR A 22 -4.75 3.80 -1.85
N MET A 23 -4.94 4.53 -2.95
CA MET A 23 -4.56 5.95 -3.02
C MET A 23 -5.37 6.84 -2.09
N TRP A 24 -6.61 6.50 -1.76
CA TRP A 24 -7.36 7.20 -0.73
C TRP A 24 -6.67 7.10 0.64
N PHE A 25 -6.20 5.91 1.02
CA PHE A 25 -5.43 5.74 2.26
C PHE A 25 -4.08 6.47 2.23
N VAL A 26 -3.38 6.50 1.09
CA VAL A 26 -2.15 7.30 0.93
C VAL A 26 -2.43 8.77 1.25
N GLN A 27 -3.48 9.33 0.66
CA GLN A 27 -3.84 10.75 0.84
C GLN A 27 -4.26 11.04 2.29
N LEU A 28 -4.99 10.11 2.92
CA LEU A 28 -5.37 10.23 4.33
C LEU A 28 -4.14 10.24 5.25
N GLU A 29 -3.22 9.29 5.06
CA GLU A 29 -1.98 9.19 5.83
C GLU A 29 -1.08 10.43 5.64
N LEU A 30 -0.95 10.90 4.40
CA LEU A 30 -0.24 12.13 4.08
C LEU A 30 -0.83 13.34 4.80
N LYS A 31 -2.17 13.48 4.84
CA LYS A 31 -2.82 14.59 5.54
C LYS A 31 -2.45 14.60 7.03
N TRP A 32 -2.51 13.44 7.68
CA TRP A 32 -2.14 13.32 9.09
C TRP A 32 -0.65 13.59 9.31
N ARG A 33 0.21 13.06 8.45
CA ARG A 33 1.65 13.30 8.52
C ARG A 33 1.99 14.78 8.38
N ASN A 34 1.35 15.49 7.45
CA ASN A 34 1.57 16.93 7.26
C ASN A 34 1.16 17.73 8.50
N GLN A 35 0.06 17.35 9.17
CA GLN A 35 -0.35 17.98 10.44
C GLN A 35 0.66 17.72 11.56
N ILE A 36 1.17 16.50 11.68
CA ILE A 36 2.20 16.17 12.68
C ILE A 36 3.49 16.94 12.41
N MET A 37 3.92 17.04 11.14
CA MET A 37 5.12 17.79 10.78
C MET A 37 4.98 19.28 11.08
N GLU A 38 3.81 19.87 10.82
CA GLU A 38 3.52 21.26 11.19
C GLU A 38 3.65 21.51 12.70
N GLU A 39 3.08 20.62 13.51
CA GLU A 39 3.17 20.68 14.97
C GLU A 39 4.64 20.58 15.43
N LEU A 40 5.40 19.62 14.89
CA LEU A 40 6.82 19.43 15.21
C LEU A 40 7.66 20.66 14.83
N GLU A 41 7.47 21.23 13.64
CA GLU A 41 8.22 22.41 13.17
C GLU A 41 7.90 23.70 13.92
N THR A 42 6.71 23.77 14.52
CA THR A 42 6.26 24.93 15.29
C THR A 42 6.72 24.85 16.74
N ASN A 43 6.49 23.70 17.38
CA ASN A 43 6.59 23.56 18.83
C ASN A 43 7.86 22.85 19.31
N ASN A 44 8.61 22.18 18.43
CA ASN A 44 9.87 21.52 18.79
C ASN A 44 11.08 22.22 18.18
N ARG A 45 12.20 22.16 18.90
CA ARG A 45 13.52 22.59 18.45
C ARG A 45 14.52 21.49 18.79
N MET A 46 15.45 21.23 17.88
CA MET A 46 16.52 20.26 18.03
C MET A 46 17.88 20.97 17.90
N PRO A 47 18.25 21.86 18.85
CA PRO A 47 19.46 22.67 18.73
C PRO A 47 20.72 21.80 18.63
N TYR A 48 20.81 20.71 19.40
CA TYR A 48 21.96 19.81 19.34
C TYR A 48 22.12 19.12 17.98
N VAL A 49 21.01 18.72 17.36
CA VAL A 49 21.03 18.15 16.00
C VAL A 49 21.37 19.23 14.97
N SER A 50 20.86 20.44 15.16
CA SER A 50 21.10 21.58 14.27
C SER A 50 22.58 21.96 14.21
N LEU A 51 23.33 21.82 15.31
CA LEU A 51 24.79 22.03 15.33
C LEU A 51 25.56 21.05 14.41
N LEU A 52 24.95 19.94 13.99
CA LEU A 52 25.55 18.99 13.08
C LEU A 52 25.37 19.38 11.60
N TYR A 53 24.62 20.44 11.31
CA TYR A 53 24.38 20.95 9.96
C TYR A 53 25.01 22.33 9.80
N GLU A 54 25.94 22.46 8.85
CA GLU A 54 26.59 23.73 8.50
C GLU A 54 25.57 24.81 8.15
N SER A 55 24.59 24.49 7.31
CA SER A 55 23.52 25.41 6.91
C SER A 55 22.70 25.97 8.08
N CYS A 56 22.50 25.18 9.14
CA CYS A 56 21.81 25.61 10.36
C CYS A 56 22.68 26.55 11.18
N MET A 57 24.00 26.29 11.27
CA MET A 57 24.94 27.19 11.95
C MET A 57 25.06 28.54 11.23
N GLU A 58 25.09 28.53 9.90
CA GLU A 58 25.17 29.76 9.09
C GLU A 58 23.86 30.56 9.11
N SER A 59 22.71 29.89 9.00
CA SER A 59 21.41 30.55 8.90
C SER A 59 20.74 30.85 10.25
N GLY A 60 21.22 30.25 11.34
CA GLY A 60 20.59 30.31 12.66
C GLY A 60 19.22 29.63 12.73
N LYS A 61 18.85 28.83 11.72
CA LYS A 61 17.59 28.08 11.68
C LYS A 61 17.77 26.72 12.35
N ASP A 62 16.71 26.27 13.01
CA ASP A 62 16.61 24.88 13.46
C ASP A 62 16.57 23.92 12.26
N CYS A 63 17.18 22.75 12.39
CA CYS A 63 17.22 21.76 11.31
C CYS A 63 15.84 21.27 10.86
N LEU A 64 14.78 21.43 11.68
CA LEU A 64 13.39 21.19 11.28
C LEU A 64 12.82 22.27 10.35
N ASN A 65 13.41 23.45 10.32
CA ASN A 65 12.91 24.61 9.57
C ASN A 65 13.89 25.09 8.49
N ASP A 66 15.06 24.46 8.38
CA ASP A 66 16.04 24.73 7.33
C ASP A 66 15.61 24.05 6.00
N PRO A 67 15.29 24.84 4.94
CA PRO A 67 14.85 24.29 3.66
C PRO A 67 15.98 23.66 2.83
N THR A 68 17.24 23.91 3.19
CA THR A 68 18.40 23.35 2.47
C THR A 68 18.68 21.89 2.85
N ILE A 69 18.18 21.45 4.00
CA ILE A 69 18.29 20.06 4.44
C ILE A 69 17.29 19.21 3.65
N ALA A 70 17.82 18.35 2.78
CA ALA A 70 17.03 17.36 2.07
C ALA A 70 16.34 16.42 3.08
N ARG A 71 15.03 16.26 2.97
CA ARG A 71 14.33 15.16 3.65
C ARG A 71 13.41 14.47 2.68
N PHE A 72 13.43 13.16 2.72
CA PHE A 72 12.55 12.32 1.91
C PHE A 72 11.22 12.12 2.64
N SER A 73 10.12 12.38 1.94
CA SER A 73 8.81 11.90 2.36
C SER A 73 8.59 10.53 1.75
N PHE A 74 8.36 9.51 2.58
CA PHE A 74 8.09 8.17 2.09
C PHE A 74 6.91 7.54 2.82
N GLN A 75 6.25 6.62 2.13
CA GLN A 75 5.18 5.79 2.66
C GLN A 75 5.70 4.35 2.75
N SER A 76 5.72 3.79 3.96
CA SER A 76 6.06 2.38 4.16
C SER A 76 4.85 1.48 3.87
N ILE A 77 4.96 0.65 2.84
CA ILE A 77 3.95 -0.31 2.45
C ILE A 77 4.18 -1.63 3.19
N VAL A 78 3.12 -2.17 3.77
CA VAL A 78 3.13 -3.41 4.55
C VAL A 78 2.29 -4.46 3.83
N GLY A 79 2.79 -5.69 3.69
CA GLY A 79 2.04 -6.78 3.06
C GLY A 79 1.91 -6.66 1.54
N TRP A 80 2.94 -6.12 0.87
CA TRP A 80 2.88 -5.94 -0.58
C TRP A 80 2.77 -7.26 -1.33
N VAL A 81 3.54 -8.28 -0.93
CA VAL A 81 3.45 -9.63 -1.53
C VAL A 81 2.07 -10.26 -1.33
N ASP A 82 1.50 -10.18 -0.12
CA ASP A 82 0.11 -10.62 0.15
C ASP A 82 -0.89 -9.92 -0.78
N THR A 83 -0.66 -8.63 -1.07
CA THR A 83 -1.49 -7.84 -1.98
C THR A 83 -1.35 -8.32 -3.43
N ILE A 84 -0.13 -8.57 -3.90
CA ILE A 84 0.12 -9.09 -5.25
C ILE A 84 -0.51 -10.48 -5.42
N ASP A 85 -0.29 -11.40 -4.48
CA ASP A 85 -0.86 -12.73 -4.56
C ASP A 85 -2.39 -12.70 -4.49
N THR A 86 -2.97 -11.75 -3.74
CA THR A 86 -4.41 -11.51 -3.67
C THR A 86 -4.95 -11.05 -5.03
N LEU A 87 -4.33 -10.03 -5.64
CA LEU A 87 -4.72 -9.54 -6.95
C LEU A 87 -4.59 -10.63 -8.02
N THR A 88 -3.49 -11.39 -7.96
CA THR A 88 -3.18 -12.49 -8.87
C THR A 88 -4.22 -13.61 -8.78
N ALA A 89 -4.55 -14.05 -7.57
CA ALA A 89 -5.53 -15.12 -7.36
C ALA A 89 -6.95 -14.70 -7.74
N VAL A 90 -7.34 -13.44 -7.47
CA VAL A 90 -8.62 -12.89 -7.94
C VAL A 90 -8.67 -12.87 -9.47
N LYS A 91 -7.63 -12.36 -10.14
CA LYS A 91 -7.54 -12.38 -11.61
C LYS A 91 -7.68 -13.81 -12.13
N TYR A 92 -6.92 -14.73 -11.56
CA TYR A 92 -6.84 -16.11 -12.02
C TYR A 92 -8.16 -16.87 -11.83
N TRP A 93 -8.70 -16.94 -10.62
CA TRP A 93 -9.85 -17.80 -10.33
C TRP A 93 -11.21 -17.18 -10.66
N ILE A 94 -11.36 -15.86 -10.51
CA ILE A 94 -12.64 -15.17 -10.72
C ILE A 94 -12.81 -14.74 -12.17
N TYR A 95 -11.78 -14.12 -12.77
CA TYR A 95 -11.92 -13.48 -14.09
C TYR A 95 -11.44 -14.36 -15.25
N ASP A 96 -10.29 -15.02 -15.11
CA ASP A 96 -9.70 -15.80 -16.20
C ASP A 96 -10.24 -17.23 -16.26
N LYS A 97 -10.13 -18.00 -15.16
CA LYS A 97 -10.64 -19.38 -15.08
C LYS A 97 -12.12 -19.45 -14.78
N LYS A 98 -12.70 -18.42 -14.15
CA LYS A 98 -14.11 -18.34 -13.77
C LYS A 98 -14.62 -19.57 -13.01
N LYS A 99 -13.74 -20.18 -12.19
CA LYS A 99 -14.09 -21.34 -11.35
C LYS A 99 -15.05 -20.92 -10.24
N TYR A 100 -14.89 -19.69 -9.74
CA TYR A 100 -15.70 -19.10 -8.69
C TYR A 100 -16.24 -17.73 -9.10
N THR A 101 -17.32 -17.32 -8.46
CA THR A 101 -17.87 -15.97 -8.57
C THR A 101 -17.32 -15.08 -7.45
N MET A 102 -17.31 -13.76 -7.67
CA MET A 102 -16.93 -12.81 -6.63
C MET A 102 -17.81 -12.93 -5.38
N SER A 103 -19.11 -13.25 -5.54
CA SER A 103 -20.01 -13.45 -4.40
C SER A 103 -19.57 -14.62 -3.51
N GLN A 104 -19.22 -15.76 -4.12
CA GLN A 104 -18.72 -16.93 -3.40
C GLN A 104 -17.41 -16.61 -2.66
N LEU A 105 -16.51 -15.86 -3.31
CA LEU A 105 -15.26 -15.43 -2.67
C LEU A 105 -15.54 -14.56 -1.44
N LEU A 106 -16.46 -13.58 -1.53
CA LEU A 106 -16.82 -12.74 -0.39
C LEU A 106 -17.44 -13.53 0.76
N GLU A 107 -18.27 -14.54 0.45
CA GLU A 107 -18.83 -15.44 1.46
C GLU A 107 -17.74 -16.26 2.15
N ALA A 108 -16.82 -16.84 1.38
CA ALA A 108 -15.70 -17.61 1.90
C ALA A 108 -14.76 -16.76 2.78
N LEU A 109 -14.43 -15.54 2.38
CA LEU A 109 -13.58 -14.64 3.17
C LEU A 109 -14.25 -14.17 4.46
N LYS A 110 -15.56 -13.88 4.42
CA LYS A 110 -16.33 -13.52 5.63
C LYS A 110 -16.42 -14.68 6.62
N ALA A 111 -16.42 -15.91 6.11
CA ALA A 111 -16.39 -17.13 6.91
C ALA A 111 -14.97 -17.52 7.37
N ASP A 112 -13.94 -16.70 7.11
CA ASP A 112 -12.53 -17.03 7.39
C ASP A 112 -12.12 -18.39 6.78
N TRP A 113 -12.64 -18.65 5.57
CA TRP A 113 -12.52 -19.93 4.84
C TRP A 113 -13.16 -21.17 5.50
N VAL A 114 -13.85 -21.04 6.63
CA VAL A 114 -14.50 -22.17 7.32
C VAL A 114 -15.62 -22.75 6.44
N GLY A 115 -15.50 -24.03 6.09
CA GLY A 115 -16.43 -24.72 5.19
C GLY A 115 -16.15 -24.50 3.70
N TYR A 116 -15.06 -23.81 3.36
CA TYR A 116 -14.61 -23.53 2.00
C TYR A 116 -13.19 -24.07 1.76
N ASP A 117 -12.81 -25.18 2.40
CA ASP A 117 -11.44 -25.72 2.39
C ASP A 117 -10.90 -25.98 0.98
N ASP A 118 -11.70 -26.57 0.09
CA ASP A 118 -11.31 -26.82 -1.31
C ASP A 118 -11.05 -25.51 -2.06
N MET A 119 -11.94 -24.53 -1.90
CA MET A 119 -11.79 -23.20 -2.51
C MET A 119 -10.55 -22.50 -1.94
N ARG A 120 -10.30 -22.59 -0.64
CA ARG A 120 -9.09 -22.03 -0.02
C ARG A 120 -7.83 -22.68 -0.60
N SER A 121 -7.83 -24.00 -0.79
CA SER A 121 -6.72 -24.72 -1.42
C SER A 121 -6.45 -24.17 -2.83
N ASP A 122 -7.49 -24.04 -3.65
CA ASP A 122 -7.34 -23.47 -4.99
C ASP A 122 -6.75 -22.05 -4.95
N PHE A 123 -7.22 -21.18 -4.05
CA PHE A 123 -6.68 -19.82 -3.92
C PHE A 123 -5.22 -19.78 -3.39
N ARG A 124 -4.80 -20.78 -2.60
CA ARG A 124 -3.38 -20.97 -2.22
C ARG A 124 -2.54 -21.46 -3.39
N ASP A 125 -3.12 -22.28 -4.26
CA ASP A 125 -2.45 -22.88 -5.42
C ASP A 125 -2.49 -22.01 -6.69
N ALA A 126 -3.14 -20.83 -6.62
CA ALA A 126 -3.03 -19.81 -7.67
C ALA A 126 -1.55 -19.40 -7.87
N PRO A 127 -1.15 -18.92 -9.06
CA PRO A 127 0.19 -18.37 -9.29
C PRO A 127 0.59 -17.37 -8.19
N LYS A 128 1.83 -17.48 -7.69
CA LYS A 128 2.35 -16.67 -6.58
C LYS A 128 3.63 -15.96 -6.97
N PHE A 129 3.78 -14.74 -6.49
CA PHE A 129 5.01 -13.98 -6.66
C PHE A 129 6.20 -14.69 -6.00
N GLY A 130 7.36 -14.64 -6.66
CA GLY A 130 8.61 -15.22 -6.15
C GLY A 130 8.91 -16.64 -6.64
N ASN A 131 8.15 -17.17 -7.61
CA ASN A 131 8.38 -18.47 -8.24
C ASN A 131 8.82 -18.40 -9.72
N ASP A 132 9.22 -17.22 -10.21
CA ASP A 132 9.60 -16.99 -11.62
C ASP A 132 8.45 -17.32 -12.61
N GLU A 133 7.25 -16.88 -12.24
CA GLU A 133 6.04 -17.05 -13.05
C GLU A 133 5.56 -15.67 -13.54
N ASP A 134 5.67 -15.43 -14.85
CA ASP A 134 5.28 -14.17 -15.51
C ASP A 134 3.89 -13.68 -15.08
N TYR A 135 2.94 -14.60 -14.87
CA TYR A 135 1.56 -14.25 -14.52
C TYR A 135 1.44 -13.46 -13.21
N ALA A 136 2.22 -13.82 -12.17
CA ALA A 136 2.22 -13.12 -10.89
C ALA A 136 3.18 -11.92 -10.92
N ASP A 137 4.31 -12.06 -11.62
CA ASP A 137 5.33 -11.02 -11.72
C ASP A 137 4.83 -9.80 -12.52
N ASP A 138 4.03 -10.01 -13.56
CA ASP A 138 3.37 -8.93 -14.31
C ASP A 138 2.44 -8.09 -13.41
N ILE A 139 1.74 -8.74 -12.46
CA ILE A 139 0.88 -8.04 -11.48
C ILE A 139 1.72 -7.23 -10.50
N MET A 140 2.85 -7.78 -10.03
CA MET A 140 3.82 -7.04 -9.20
C MET A 140 4.30 -5.78 -9.94
N VAL A 141 4.79 -5.93 -11.17
CA VAL A 141 5.31 -4.83 -11.99
C VAL A 141 4.24 -3.76 -12.20
N LYS A 142 3.03 -4.16 -12.62
CA LYS A 142 1.91 -3.23 -12.84
C LYS A 142 1.54 -2.48 -11.56
N ALA A 143 1.29 -3.19 -10.47
CA ALA A 143 0.87 -2.60 -9.20
C ALA A 143 1.91 -1.64 -8.62
N THR A 144 3.19 -2.02 -8.66
CA THR A 144 4.28 -1.17 -8.17
C THR A 144 4.45 0.07 -9.04
N HIS A 145 4.39 -0.07 -10.36
CA HIS A 145 4.48 1.07 -11.28
C HIS A 145 3.32 2.05 -11.09
N ASP A 146 2.08 1.54 -11.05
CA ASP A 146 0.90 2.40 -10.92
C ASP A 146 0.85 3.13 -9.58
N VAL A 147 1.21 2.44 -8.47
CA VAL A 147 1.33 3.11 -7.17
C VAL A 147 2.45 4.14 -7.19
N HIS A 148 3.60 3.85 -7.78
CA HIS A 148 4.70 4.81 -7.90
C HIS A 148 4.27 6.07 -8.68
N GLU A 149 3.67 5.91 -9.86
CA GLU A 149 3.27 7.04 -10.69
C GLU A 149 2.13 7.83 -10.05
N ARG A 150 1.13 7.18 -9.44
CA ARG A 150 0.05 7.89 -8.74
C ARG A 150 0.55 8.64 -7.52
N THR A 151 1.42 8.05 -6.71
CA THR A 151 1.99 8.73 -5.54
C THR A 151 2.83 9.94 -5.98
N LYS A 152 3.72 9.76 -6.95
CA LYS A 152 4.54 10.83 -7.53
C LYS A 152 3.69 12.00 -8.06
N ASN A 153 2.60 11.72 -8.78
CA ASN A 153 1.82 12.75 -9.45
C ASN A 153 0.75 13.39 -8.54
N GLU A 154 0.18 12.65 -7.60
CA GLU A 154 -1.00 13.09 -6.83
C GLU A 154 -0.69 13.50 -5.39
N THR A 155 0.52 13.26 -4.87
CA THR A 155 0.86 13.55 -3.46
C THR A 155 1.85 14.70 -3.34
N ARG A 156 1.68 15.55 -2.34
CA ARG A 156 2.64 16.61 -1.99
C ARG A 156 2.77 16.71 -0.48
N ASP A 157 3.99 16.56 0.03
CA ASP A 157 4.30 16.89 1.42
C ASP A 157 4.21 18.41 1.66
N ARG A 158 4.34 18.84 2.91
CA ARG A 158 4.30 20.26 3.29
C ARG A 158 5.35 21.13 2.57
N ARG A 159 6.39 20.54 1.99
CA ARG A 159 7.46 21.22 1.25
C ARG A 159 7.30 21.11 -0.27
N GLY A 160 6.21 20.52 -0.74
CA GLY A 160 5.90 20.36 -2.16
C GLY A 160 6.58 19.16 -2.82
N TYR A 161 7.22 18.27 -2.05
CA TYR A 161 7.84 17.06 -2.61
C TYR A 161 6.84 15.90 -2.69
N PRO A 162 6.97 15.00 -3.68
CA PRO A 162 6.17 13.79 -3.73
C PRO A 162 6.48 12.86 -2.56
N VAL A 163 5.51 12.02 -2.22
CA VAL A 163 5.67 10.93 -1.27
C VAL A 163 6.11 9.69 -2.04
N TRP A 164 7.24 9.10 -1.65
CA TRP A 164 7.78 7.93 -2.31
C TRP A 164 7.32 6.64 -1.62
N PRO A 165 6.72 5.68 -2.34
CA PRO A 165 6.38 4.39 -1.76
C PRO A 165 7.66 3.60 -1.48
N ASN A 166 7.70 2.93 -0.34
CA ASN A 166 8.82 2.12 0.12
C ASN A 166 8.30 0.80 0.68
N LEU A 167 8.90 -0.33 0.28
CA LEU A 167 8.45 -1.68 0.65
C LEU A 167 9.18 -2.21 1.89
N LEU A 168 9.18 -1.45 3.00
CA LEU A 168 9.81 -1.86 4.26
C LEU A 168 8.76 -1.99 5.38
N PRO A 169 8.43 -3.22 5.82
CA PRO A 169 7.39 -3.45 6.81
C PRO A 169 7.87 -3.37 8.27
N VAL A 170 9.18 -3.49 8.53
CA VAL A 170 9.75 -3.65 9.89
C VAL A 170 8.91 -4.67 10.69
N SER A 171 8.49 -4.35 11.92
CA SER A 171 7.59 -5.18 12.72
C SER A 171 6.10 -4.89 12.50
N ARG A 172 5.75 -3.91 11.64
CA ARG A 172 4.35 -3.55 11.39
C ARG A 172 3.57 -4.67 10.73
N VAL A 173 4.23 -5.55 9.97
CA VAL A 173 3.57 -6.74 9.40
C VAL A 173 2.90 -7.59 10.48
N TRP A 174 3.58 -7.82 11.61
CA TRP A 174 3.03 -8.59 12.72
C TRP A 174 1.94 -7.83 13.49
N GLN A 175 2.13 -6.52 13.67
CA GLN A 175 1.17 -5.67 14.37
C GLN A 175 -0.15 -5.52 13.59
N ALA A 176 -0.05 -5.34 12.27
CA ALA A 176 -1.19 -5.16 11.38
C ALA A 176 -1.91 -6.48 11.09
N ALA A 177 -1.20 -7.62 11.10
CA ALA A 177 -1.78 -8.91 10.72
C ALA A 177 -3.05 -9.27 11.51
N LYS A 178 -3.12 -8.91 12.80
CA LYS A 178 -4.27 -9.18 13.67
C LYS A 178 -5.54 -8.39 13.30
N ASN A 179 -5.38 -7.31 12.55
CA ASN A 179 -6.46 -6.42 12.15
C ASN A 179 -6.93 -6.69 10.71
N VAL A 180 -6.35 -7.69 10.04
CA VAL A 180 -6.66 -8.06 8.66
C VAL A 180 -7.27 -9.45 8.67
N GLY A 181 -8.48 -9.59 8.15
CA GLY A 181 -9.15 -10.88 8.00
C GLY A 181 -8.56 -11.75 6.90
N ALA A 182 -9.25 -12.84 6.56
CA ALA A 182 -8.88 -13.71 5.46
C ALA A 182 -8.65 -12.93 4.16
N LEU A 183 -7.62 -13.34 3.41
CA LEU A 183 -7.26 -12.72 2.13
C LEU A 183 -7.46 -13.68 0.95
N PRO A 184 -7.75 -13.15 -0.26
CA PRO A 184 -7.85 -13.94 -1.48
C PRO A 184 -6.55 -14.61 -1.94
N ASN A 185 -5.46 -14.61 -1.16
CA ASN A 185 -4.31 -15.48 -1.43
C ASN A 185 -4.36 -16.79 -0.62
N GLY A 186 -5.43 -17.02 0.14
CA GLY A 186 -5.65 -18.20 0.97
C GLY A 186 -5.10 -18.10 2.40
N ARG A 187 -4.56 -16.93 2.76
CA ARG A 187 -4.21 -16.56 4.15
C ARG A 187 -5.48 -16.50 4.99
#